data_AF-A0A1Z5KFD5-F1
#
_entry.id   AF-A0A1Z5KFD5-F1
#
_cell.length_a   1.000
_cell.length_b   1.000
_cell.length_c   1.000
_cell.angle_alpha   90.00
_cell.angle_beta   90.00
_cell.angle_gamma   90.00
#
_symmetry.space_group_name_H-M   'P 1'
#
loop_
_entity.id
_entity.type
_entity.pdbx_description
1 polymer ?
#
loop_
_entity_poly.entity_id
_entity_poly.type
_entity_poly.pdbx_seq_one_letter_code
_entity_poly.pdbx_strand_id
1 'polypeptide(L)'
;MTTDVDTDGDGTLDCNDGCSDDPEKIAPGECGCGFPDVDSDEDGVMDCNEVREDITLTSSNLIGTTETYKECYKMYNAGNNDPNFSGFVEAATAYCLADCVAGAYCIKVQAASGIHLADKEAWFKDYSSGTCSIQPLAPGIILTYDSSDHVIMWEGCFKIPEGATGESIEIHANWGYSGSTGLGNTASTGQPNGVAMDYPECLVTETTPLTTPVDAPADVPVESPVDTPVESPVDLESSPVSSPTGSTVDNDPTVGLPTANQVGDGESGGGFGDPHLKTWMGEVYDFHGACDLVLVSSQTFNNGAGLDLHIRTKIRDDWSFISDAAVRIGEDVLEVGTRAYYYLNGVAGAEMPATVGGFPVSLTHFGTKRHKFEIDLGHMGVIVIKVFNEFLAVEVNNAHSDGFGDSVGLMGTFTDGSLIGRNGLVHADHNEFGLSWQVHDTDVILFQKVEGPQYPQLCQMPAPKALKSRRMSEALVSFEDAAKACADWSEETRESCIYDVMSTGDLDMAEAGAF
;
A
#
# COMPACT_ATOMS: atom_id res chain seq x y z
N MET A 1 4.40 55.33 29.48
CA MET A 1 3.65 54.77 28.34
C MET A 1 4.69 54.01 27.52
N THR A 2 4.64 52.69 27.56
CA THR A 2 5.36 51.86 26.60
C THR A 2 4.68 52.07 25.26
N THR A 3 5.43 52.48 24.25
CA THR A 3 4.94 52.53 22.87
C THR A 3 4.97 51.12 22.35
N ASP A 4 3.83 50.66 21.87
CA ASP A 4 3.69 49.38 21.20
C ASP A 4 4.54 49.35 19.93
N VAL A 5 5.08 48.17 19.59
CA VAL A 5 5.97 47.96 18.44
C VAL A 5 5.18 47.25 17.35
N ASP A 6 5.64 47.34 16.11
CA ASP A 6 5.18 46.56 14.97
C ASP A 6 6.41 45.74 14.55
N THR A 7 6.43 44.48 14.97
CA THR A 7 7.64 43.65 14.98
C THR A 7 7.95 43.08 13.59
N ASP A 8 6.95 42.75 12.78
CA ASP A 8 7.10 42.24 11.42
C ASP A 8 7.00 43.32 10.32
N GLY A 9 6.51 44.52 10.66
CA GLY A 9 6.48 45.68 9.79
C GLY A 9 5.32 45.67 8.80
N ASP A 10 4.26 44.94 9.07
CA ASP A 10 3.09 44.81 8.20
C ASP A 10 2.12 46.01 8.29
N GLY A 11 2.35 46.88 9.29
CA GLY A 11 1.57 48.08 9.55
C GLY A 11 0.55 47.93 10.68
N THR A 12 0.48 46.78 11.33
CA THR A 12 -0.34 46.48 12.51
C THR A 12 0.58 46.39 13.74
N LEU A 13 0.21 47.09 14.82
CA LEU A 13 1.01 47.06 16.04
C LEU A 13 0.77 45.75 16.80
N ASP A 14 1.82 45.18 17.38
CA ASP A 14 1.84 43.88 18.06
C ASP A 14 0.67 43.67 19.04
N CYS A 15 0.22 44.70 19.79
CA CYS A 15 -0.89 44.54 20.73
C CYS A 15 -2.26 44.30 20.07
N ASN A 16 -2.37 44.55 18.76
CA ASN A 16 -3.55 44.27 17.95
C ASN A 16 -3.27 43.27 16.83
N ASP A 17 -2.06 42.72 16.78
CA ASP A 17 -1.67 41.73 15.78
C ASP A 17 -1.78 40.31 16.37
N GLY A 18 -2.63 39.48 15.74
CA GLY A 18 -2.79 38.09 16.12
C GLY A 18 -1.60 37.20 15.72
N CYS A 19 -0.71 37.71 14.88
CA CYS A 19 0.49 37.09 14.35
C CYS A 19 1.63 38.12 14.24
N SER A 20 2.01 38.73 15.37
CA SER A 20 2.94 39.88 15.47
C SER A 20 4.35 39.70 14.85
N ASP A 21 4.66 38.51 14.35
CA ASP A 21 5.94 38.14 13.73
C ASP A 21 5.78 37.68 12.26
N ASP A 22 4.56 37.75 11.69
CA ASP A 22 4.23 37.28 10.34
C ASP A 22 3.78 38.46 9.45
N PRO A 23 4.68 39.00 8.60
CA PRO A 23 4.39 40.18 7.80
C PRO A 23 3.33 39.97 6.72
N GLU A 24 2.87 38.74 6.52
CA GLU A 24 1.82 38.40 5.55
C GLU A 24 0.44 38.22 6.20
N LYS A 25 0.35 38.15 7.54
CA LYS A 25 -0.90 37.89 8.27
C LYS A 25 -1.00 38.71 9.56
N ILE A 26 -2.10 39.44 9.73
CA ILE A 26 -2.47 40.11 10.99
C ILE A 26 -3.26 39.21 11.97
N ALA A 27 -3.57 37.98 11.54
CA ALA A 27 -4.38 37.03 12.30
C ALA A 27 -4.08 35.58 11.87
N PRO A 28 -4.17 34.59 12.79
CA PRO A 28 -3.71 33.21 12.54
C PRO A 28 -4.36 32.47 11.37
N GLY A 29 -5.55 32.84 10.90
CA GLY A 29 -6.21 32.09 9.81
C GLY A 29 -6.51 30.62 10.19
N GLU A 30 -6.67 29.75 9.18
CA GLU A 30 -6.94 28.32 9.37
C GLU A 30 -5.66 27.49 9.56
N CYS A 31 -4.54 27.94 8.98
CA CYS A 31 -3.23 27.31 9.07
C CYS A 31 -2.34 27.83 10.22
N GLY A 32 -2.82 28.78 11.02
CA GLY A 32 -1.99 29.46 12.02
C GLY A 32 -1.07 30.54 11.43
N CYS A 33 -0.33 31.24 12.29
CA CYS A 33 0.67 32.22 11.87
C CYS A 33 1.89 31.52 11.26
N GLY A 34 2.53 32.11 10.24
CA GLY A 34 3.72 31.58 9.57
C GLY A 34 3.44 30.59 8.43
N PHE A 35 2.16 30.25 8.21
CA PHE A 35 1.71 29.37 7.14
C PHE A 35 0.63 30.05 6.28
N PRO A 36 0.74 29.97 4.94
CA PRO A 36 -0.28 30.52 4.04
C PRO A 36 -1.58 29.72 4.13
N ASP A 37 -2.72 30.40 4.18
CA ASP A 37 -4.05 29.78 4.08
C ASP A 37 -4.40 29.56 2.59
N VAL A 38 -3.65 28.65 1.95
CA VAL A 38 -3.82 28.29 0.55
C VAL A 38 -4.27 26.83 0.47
N ASP A 39 -5.26 26.60 -0.38
CA ASP A 39 -5.73 25.29 -0.83
C ASP A 39 -5.33 25.21 -2.31
N SER A 40 -4.18 24.60 -2.56
CA SER A 40 -3.50 24.65 -3.85
C SER A 40 -4.17 23.78 -4.91
N ASP A 41 -4.82 22.69 -4.50
CA ASP A 41 -5.48 21.74 -5.40
C ASP A 41 -7.02 21.89 -5.43
N GLU A 42 -7.55 22.85 -4.68
CA GLU A 42 -8.96 23.22 -4.59
C GLU A 42 -9.85 22.07 -4.06
N ASP A 43 -9.29 21.18 -3.24
CA ASP A 43 -9.98 20.02 -2.67
C ASP A 43 -10.80 20.36 -1.39
N GLY A 44 -10.63 21.57 -0.86
CA GLY A 44 -11.30 22.08 0.33
C GLY A 44 -10.54 21.85 1.64
N VAL A 45 -9.33 21.29 1.59
CA VAL A 45 -8.39 21.13 2.71
C VAL A 45 -7.19 22.05 2.47
N MET A 46 -6.90 22.94 3.42
CA MET A 46 -5.73 23.82 3.30
C MET A 46 -4.43 23.01 3.30
N ASP A 47 -3.44 23.42 2.51
CA ASP A 47 -2.14 22.73 2.33
C ASP A 47 -1.43 22.39 3.65
N CYS A 48 -1.62 23.23 4.68
CA CYS A 48 -1.06 23.06 6.02
C CYS A 48 -1.73 21.94 6.85
N ASN A 49 -2.95 21.56 6.48
CA ASN A 49 -3.79 20.56 7.10
C ASN A 49 -3.95 19.31 6.22
N GLU A 50 -3.38 19.33 5.01
CA GLU A 50 -3.23 18.14 4.20
C GLU A 50 -2.37 17.11 4.94
N VAL A 51 -2.83 15.87 4.97
CA VAL A 51 -2.01 14.76 5.44
C VAL A 51 -1.36 14.18 4.20
N ARG A 52 -0.08 14.44 3.98
CA ARG A 52 0.67 13.69 2.96
C ARG A 52 0.67 12.23 3.37
N GLU A 53 0.18 11.37 2.47
CA GLU A 53 0.30 9.93 2.64
C GLU A 53 1.77 9.58 2.93
N ASP A 54 1.99 8.79 3.99
CA ASP A 54 3.28 8.22 4.29
C ASP A 54 3.71 7.40 3.07
N ILE A 55 4.62 7.96 2.27
CA ILE A 55 5.13 7.29 1.09
C ILE A 55 5.83 6.03 1.63
N THR A 56 5.39 4.83 1.24
CA THR A 56 6.08 3.61 1.65
C THR A 56 7.38 3.47 0.86
N LEU A 57 8.50 3.62 1.55
CA LEU A 57 9.81 3.80 0.93
C LEU A 57 10.53 2.46 0.76
N THR A 58 10.55 1.93 -0.47
CA THR A 58 11.48 0.87 -0.85
C THR A 58 12.83 1.46 -1.25
N SER A 59 13.88 0.64 -1.10
CA SER A 59 15.26 0.97 -1.42
C SER A 59 15.52 1.17 -2.90
N SER A 60 16.24 2.24 -3.26
CA SER A 60 16.78 2.47 -4.60
C SER A 60 17.67 1.33 -5.10
N ASN A 61 17.89 1.35 -6.42
CA ASN A 61 18.54 0.38 -7.33
C ASN A 61 19.94 -0.18 -6.95
N LEU A 62 20.36 -0.12 -5.69
CA LEU A 62 21.63 -0.66 -5.19
C LEU A 62 21.48 -1.78 -4.16
N ILE A 63 20.27 -2.05 -3.67
CA ILE A 63 20.16 -2.75 -2.39
C ILE A 63 19.99 -4.26 -2.55
N GLY A 64 20.92 -5.00 -1.94
CA GLY A 64 20.90 -6.45 -1.77
C GLY A 64 20.29 -6.89 -0.44
N THR A 65 19.56 -5.99 0.26
CA THR A 65 18.91 -6.25 1.55
C THR A 65 17.38 -6.29 1.45
N THR A 66 16.74 -7.04 2.36
CA THR A 66 15.28 -7.12 2.52
C THR A 66 14.74 -6.17 3.59
N GLU A 67 15.61 -5.33 4.16
CA GLU A 67 15.21 -4.36 5.19
C GLU A 67 14.54 -3.13 4.59
N THR A 68 13.60 -2.54 5.35
CA THR A 68 12.83 -1.36 4.95
C THR A 68 13.35 -0.10 5.62
N TYR A 69 13.18 1.04 4.95
CA TYR A 69 13.41 2.35 5.55
C TYR A 69 12.54 2.53 6.80
N LYS A 70 13.14 3.05 7.86
CA LYS A 70 12.45 3.41 9.10
C LYS A 70 12.59 4.91 9.33
N GLU A 71 11.56 5.54 9.85
CA GLU A 71 11.67 6.93 10.31
C GLU A 71 12.82 7.01 11.32
N CYS A 72 13.74 7.94 11.11
CA CYS A 72 14.86 8.17 12.02
C CYS A 72 14.80 9.56 12.65
N TYR A 73 14.53 10.62 11.87
CA TYR A 73 14.49 11.98 12.41
C TYR A 73 13.45 12.86 11.74
N LYS A 74 12.87 13.75 12.54
CA LYS A 74 12.19 14.95 12.05
C LYS A 74 13.20 16.03 11.73
N MET A 75 12.94 16.78 10.66
CA MET A 75 13.78 17.90 10.20
C MET A 75 12.99 19.19 10.29
N TYR A 76 13.62 20.20 10.85
CA TYR A 76 12.97 21.47 11.15
C TYR A 76 13.59 22.61 10.37
N ASN A 77 12.85 23.71 10.24
CA ASN A 77 13.38 24.92 9.64
C ASN A 77 14.61 25.44 10.40
N ALA A 78 15.72 25.62 9.70
CA ALA A 78 17.05 25.91 10.24
C ALA A 78 17.51 24.94 11.35
N GLY A 79 16.91 23.74 11.43
CA GLY A 79 17.17 22.77 12.48
C GLY A 79 16.63 23.12 13.86
N ASN A 80 15.70 24.07 13.99
CA ASN A 80 15.14 24.46 15.27
C ASN A 80 13.91 23.61 15.63
N ASN A 81 14.07 22.69 16.57
CA ASN A 81 13.01 21.80 17.03
C ASN A 81 12.19 22.35 18.22
N ASP A 82 12.43 23.59 18.66
CA ASP A 82 11.65 24.22 19.73
C ASP A 82 10.29 24.67 19.20
N PRO A 83 9.16 24.07 19.63
CA PRO A 83 7.83 24.45 19.17
C PRO A 83 7.43 25.87 19.56
N ASN A 84 8.18 26.53 20.46
CA ASN A 84 7.94 27.91 20.87
C ASN A 84 8.72 28.94 20.04
N PHE A 85 9.56 28.49 19.10
CA PHE A 85 10.23 29.37 18.16
C PHE A 85 9.25 29.83 17.09
N SER A 86 9.20 31.14 16.82
CA SER A 86 8.25 31.72 15.86
C SER A 86 8.44 31.23 14.42
N GLY A 87 9.63 30.73 14.06
CA GLY A 87 9.91 30.10 12.77
C GLY A 87 9.88 28.56 12.82
N PHE A 88 9.24 27.96 13.82
CA PHE A 88 9.13 26.50 13.96
C PHE A 88 8.27 25.93 12.83
N VAL A 89 8.89 25.09 12.01
CA VAL A 89 8.23 24.33 10.95
C VAL A 89 8.88 22.95 10.91
N GLU A 90 8.08 21.88 11.03
CA GLU A 90 8.51 20.53 10.66
C GLU A 90 8.50 20.45 9.13
N ALA A 91 9.68 20.63 8.54
CA ALA A 91 9.79 20.83 7.09
C ALA A 91 9.91 19.50 6.33
N ALA A 92 10.46 18.47 6.97
CA ALA A 92 10.64 17.16 6.36
C ALA A 92 10.82 16.06 7.40
N THR A 93 10.67 14.81 6.98
CA THR A 93 11.00 13.62 7.75
C THR A 93 12.11 12.83 7.05
N ALA A 94 13.14 12.47 7.80
CA ALA A 94 14.22 11.61 7.34
C ALA A 94 13.94 10.15 7.74
N TYR A 95 14.12 9.27 6.77
CA TYR A 95 14.05 7.83 6.89
C TYR A 95 15.42 7.24 6.62
N CYS A 96 15.80 6.25 7.42
CA CYS A 96 17.12 5.65 7.38
C CYS A 96 17.03 4.13 7.17
N LEU A 97 18.00 3.59 6.43
CA LEU A 97 18.15 2.17 6.16
C LEU A 97 19.63 1.79 6.15
N ALA A 98 20.00 0.79 6.94
CA ALA A 98 21.33 0.21 6.88
C ALA A 98 21.35 -0.99 5.91
N ASP A 99 22.13 -0.89 4.83
CA ASP A 99 22.42 -2.01 3.95
C ASP A 99 23.78 -2.60 4.30
N CYS A 100 23.78 -3.57 5.21
CA CYS A 100 24.98 -4.31 5.58
C CYS A 100 25.58 -5.10 4.42
N VAL A 101 24.79 -5.48 3.40
CA VAL A 101 25.25 -6.26 2.25
C VAL A 101 26.05 -5.37 1.30
N ALA A 102 25.55 -4.16 1.05
CA ALA A 102 26.24 -3.16 0.23
C ALA A 102 27.30 -2.36 1.02
N GLY A 103 27.30 -2.45 2.35
CA GLY A 103 28.18 -1.64 3.21
C GLY A 103 27.84 -0.15 3.13
N ALA A 104 26.55 0.17 3.04
CA ALA A 104 26.04 1.52 2.84
C ALA A 104 24.94 1.87 3.85
N TYR A 105 24.85 3.15 4.20
CA TYR A 105 23.75 3.71 4.96
C TYR A 105 22.95 4.64 4.06
N CYS A 106 21.68 4.34 3.88
CA CYS A 106 20.81 5.08 2.98
C CYS A 106 19.87 5.99 3.77
N ILE A 107 19.73 7.22 3.27
CA ILE A 107 18.89 8.26 3.85
C ILE A 107 17.93 8.71 2.77
N LYS A 108 16.69 8.86 3.18
CA LYS A 108 15.62 9.39 2.36
C LYS A 108 14.92 10.50 3.12
N VAL A 109 14.71 11.63 2.49
CA VAL A 109 14.05 12.79 3.11
C VAL A 109 12.79 13.09 2.34
N GLN A 110 11.66 13.05 3.03
CA GLN A 110 10.34 13.37 2.49
C GLN A 110 9.89 14.71 3.05
N ALA A 111 9.50 15.63 2.18
CA ALA A 111 8.95 16.92 2.61
C ALA A 111 7.59 16.76 3.30
N ALA A 112 7.33 17.58 4.32
CA ALA A 112 6.02 17.69 4.95
C ALA A 112 4.98 18.26 3.97
N SER A 113 3.70 18.14 4.31
CA SER A 113 2.60 18.70 3.51
C SER A 113 2.78 20.19 3.22
N GLY A 114 2.33 20.64 2.04
CA GLY A 114 2.53 22.02 1.59
C GLY A 114 3.99 22.45 1.34
N ILE A 115 4.97 21.54 1.43
CA ILE A 115 6.40 21.86 1.23
C ILE A 115 6.98 21.09 0.05
N HIS A 116 7.77 21.76 -0.78
CA HIS A 116 8.63 21.11 -1.76
C HIS A 116 10.10 21.37 -1.46
N LEU A 117 10.93 20.37 -1.75
CA LEU A 117 12.38 20.45 -1.64
C LEU A 117 12.96 21.15 -2.88
N ALA A 118 14.14 21.74 -2.72
CA ALA A 118 14.90 22.25 -3.84
C ALA A 118 15.67 21.11 -4.55
N ASP A 119 15.87 21.26 -5.85
CA ASP A 119 16.56 20.31 -6.72
C ASP A 119 18.11 20.34 -6.62
N LYS A 120 18.66 21.28 -5.84
CA LYS A 120 20.10 21.63 -5.88
C LYS A 120 20.88 21.41 -4.60
N GLU A 121 20.23 21.33 -3.44
CA GLU A 121 20.91 21.32 -2.15
C GLU A 121 20.31 20.30 -1.20
N ALA A 122 20.85 19.08 -1.28
CA ALA A 122 20.55 17.95 -0.40
C ALA A 122 21.86 17.24 -0.04
N TRP A 123 22.12 17.01 1.26
CA TRP A 123 23.35 16.36 1.71
C TRP A 123 23.24 15.77 3.11
N PHE A 124 24.21 14.90 3.44
CA PHE A 124 24.37 14.25 4.73
C PHE A 124 25.79 14.46 5.27
N LYS A 125 25.92 14.63 6.59
CA LYS A 125 27.20 14.83 7.26
C LYS A 125 27.23 14.19 8.63
N ASP A 126 28.41 13.68 8.99
CA ASP A 126 28.78 13.32 10.36
C ASP A 126 29.99 14.14 10.82
N TYR A 127 29.76 15.06 11.77
CA TYR A 127 30.77 15.96 12.30
C TYR A 127 31.88 15.28 13.09
N SER A 128 31.67 14.04 13.56
CA SER A 128 32.73 13.26 14.24
C SER A 128 33.86 12.86 13.28
N SER A 129 33.56 12.76 11.98
CA SER A 129 34.51 12.36 10.93
C SER A 129 35.09 13.53 10.13
N GLY A 130 34.54 14.74 10.29
CA GLY A 130 35.01 15.96 9.61
C GLY A 130 33.90 16.97 9.33
N THR A 131 34.23 18.10 8.70
CA THR A 131 33.26 19.17 8.40
C THR A 131 32.69 19.13 6.98
N CYS A 132 33.18 18.22 6.14
CA CYS A 132 32.73 18.04 4.76
C CYS A 132 31.51 17.11 4.69
N SER A 133 30.59 17.36 3.75
CA SER A 133 29.49 16.43 3.48
C SER A 133 30.01 15.09 2.93
N ILE A 134 29.35 14.02 3.35
CA ILE A 134 29.65 12.66 2.88
C ILE A 134 29.10 12.54 1.47
N GLN A 135 29.93 12.04 0.54
CA GLN A 135 29.55 11.95 -0.86
C GLN A 135 28.62 10.73 -1.08
N PRO A 136 27.51 10.89 -1.82
CA PRO A 136 26.62 9.78 -2.12
C PRO A 136 27.28 8.78 -3.06
N LEU A 137 26.97 7.51 -2.88
CA LEU A 137 27.31 6.42 -3.79
C LEU A 137 26.53 6.58 -5.10
N ALA A 138 27.09 6.09 -6.21
CA ALA A 138 26.40 6.08 -7.50
C ALA A 138 25.06 5.33 -7.38
N PRO A 139 23.93 5.84 -7.89
CA PRO A 139 23.85 6.89 -8.92
C PRO A 139 23.95 8.34 -8.41
N GLY A 140 24.04 8.57 -7.10
CA GLY A 140 24.02 9.88 -6.46
C GLY A 140 22.72 10.10 -5.69
N ILE A 141 22.33 11.35 -5.53
CA ILE A 141 21.01 11.69 -4.98
C ILE A 141 19.95 11.49 -6.07
N ILE A 142 18.89 10.76 -5.74
CA ILE A 142 17.70 10.53 -6.56
C ILE A 142 16.60 11.46 -6.03
N LEU A 143 15.88 12.13 -6.93
CA LEU A 143 14.79 13.03 -6.58
C LEU A 143 13.46 12.42 -7.04
N THR A 144 12.43 12.53 -6.19
CA THR A 144 11.05 12.16 -6.51
C THR A 144 10.23 13.44 -6.70
N TYR A 145 9.43 13.45 -7.75
CA TYR A 145 8.61 14.59 -8.15
C TYR A 145 7.13 14.27 -7.98
N ASP A 146 6.33 15.27 -7.60
CA ASP A 146 4.87 15.17 -7.64
C ASP A 146 4.32 15.38 -9.06
N SER A 147 2.99 15.33 -9.20
CA SER A 147 2.26 15.57 -10.45
C SER A 147 2.46 16.98 -11.03
N SER A 148 2.97 17.91 -10.22
CA SER A 148 3.23 19.31 -10.56
C SER A 148 4.71 19.61 -10.80
N ASP A 149 5.55 18.57 -10.92
CA ASP A 149 7.01 18.66 -11.17
C ASP A 149 7.79 19.33 -10.01
N HIS A 150 7.25 19.32 -8.79
CA HIS A 150 7.97 19.74 -7.59
C HIS A 150 8.66 18.56 -6.92
N VAL A 151 9.87 18.77 -6.42
CA VAL A 151 10.60 17.74 -5.68
C VAL A 151 9.95 17.57 -4.30
N ILE A 152 9.41 16.39 -4.03
CA ILE A 152 8.78 16.06 -2.74
C ILE A 152 9.68 15.17 -1.87
N MET A 153 10.73 14.60 -2.46
CA MET A 153 11.63 13.70 -1.75
C MET A 153 13.00 13.64 -2.43
N TRP A 154 14.04 13.37 -1.62
CA TRP A 154 15.31 12.87 -2.13
C TRP A 154 15.76 11.60 -1.41
N GLU A 155 16.49 10.73 -2.12
CA GLU A 155 17.10 9.51 -1.58
C GLU A 155 18.59 9.45 -1.96
N GLY A 156 19.44 9.07 -1.01
CA GLY A 156 20.86 8.83 -1.25
C GLY A 156 21.43 7.76 -0.34
N CYS A 157 22.33 6.93 -0.86
CA CYS A 157 23.10 5.96 -0.09
C CYS A 157 24.54 6.44 0.10
N PHE A 158 25.08 6.27 1.30
CA PHE A 158 26.37 6.81 1.70
C PHE A 158 27.25 5.70 2.28
N LYS A 159 28.55 5.74 1.95
CA LYS A 159 29.53 4.93 2.68
C LYS A 159 29.99 5.71 3.89
N ILE A 160 29.83 5.13 5.08
CA ILE A 160 30.22 5.77 6.33
C ILE A 160 31.76 5.90 6.39
N PRO A 161 32.31 7.11 6.60
CA PRO A 161 33.75 7.31 6.69
C PRO A 161 34.37 6.58 7.88
N GLU A 162 35.64 6.17 7.75
CA GLU A 162 36.40 5.60 8.87
C GLU A 162 36.55 6.65 9.99
N GLY A 163 36.18 6.27 11.22
CA GLY A 163 36.21 7.15 12.39
C GLY A 163 34.93 7.98 12.62
N ALA A 164 33.92 7.86 11.76
CA ALA A 164 32.57 8.37 12.02
C ALA A 164 31.93 7.61 13.20
N THR A 165 31.45 8.34 14.20
CA THR A 165 30.84 7.79 15.41
C THR A 165 29.32 7.90 15.42
N GLY A 166 28.73 8.68 14.50
CA GLY A 166 27.30 8.94 14.48
C GLY A 166 26.83 9.91 15.58
N GLU A 167 27.71 10.44 16.43
CA GLU A 167 27.31 11.27 17.58
C GLU A 167 26.87 12.70 17.21
N SER A 168 27.14 13.15 15.98
CA SER A 168 26.80 14.50 15.53
C SER A 168 26.44 14.50 14.04
N ILE A 169 25.18 14.20 13.77
CA ILE A 169 24.62 14.07 12.42
C ILE A 169 23.85 15.30 11.99
N GLU A 170 24.07 15.67 10.73
CA GLU A 170 23.23 16.62 10.01
C GLU A 170 22.76 16.06 8.67
N ILE A 171 21.44 16.04 8.51
CA ILE A 171 20.75 15.77 7.24
C ILE A 171 20.18 17.10 6.77
N HIS A 172 20.35 17.45 5.50
CA HIS A 172 20.00 18.76 4.96
C HIS A 172 19.19 18.65 3.67
N ALA A 173 18.19 19.52 3.54
CA ALA A 173 17.54 19.84 2.27
C ALA A 173 17.14 21.33 2.26
N ASN A 174 17.25 22.03 1.13
CA ASN A 174 16.56 23.32 0.96
C ASN A 174 15.09 23.09 0.61
N TRP A 175 14.22 24.04 0.97
CA TRP A 175 12.78 23.92 0.71
C TRP A 175 12.09 25.27 0.51
N GLY A 176 10.86 25.20 0.00
CA GLY A 176 9.89 26.29 -0.11
C GLY A 176 8.46 25.77 -0.01
N TYR A 177 7.50 26.66 0.23
CA TYR A 177 6.08 26.30 0.24
C TYR A 177 5.58 26.05 -1.18
N SER A 178 4.71 25.05 -1.34
CA SER A 178 3.96 24.79 -2.58
C SER A 178 3.32 26.09 -3.11
N GLY A 179 3.43 26.33 -4.41
CA GLY A 179 2.94 27.57 -5.05
C GLY A 179 3.84 28.81 -4.88
N SER A 180 4.85 28.78 -4.00
CA SER A 180 5.83 29.87 -3.86
C SER A 180 7.02 29.73 -4.80
N THR A 181 7.58 30.86 -5.24
CA THR A 181 8.83 30.90 -6.04
C THR A 181 10.10 30.96 -5.16
N GLY A 182 9.93 31.09 -3.83
CA GLY A 182 11.02 31.23 -2.88
C GLY A 182 11.48 29.89 -2.29
N LEU A 183 12.67 29.41 -2.68
CA LEU A 183 13.34 28.21 -2.14
C LEU A 183 14.40 28.55 -1.07
N GLY A 184 14.14 29.58 -0.27
CA GLY A 184 15.15 30.21 0.60
C GLY A 184 15.36 29.55 1.97
N ASN A 185 14.59 28.51 2.30
CA ASN A 185 14.58 27.90 3.63
C ASN A 185 15.41 26.62 3.67
N THR A 186 15.77 26.20 4.88
CA THR A 186 16.59 25.01 5.13
C THR A 186 15.86 24.07 6.07
N ALA A 187 15.68 22.82 5.66
CA ALA A 187 15.23 21.71 6.49
C ALA A 187 16.49 20.98 6.98
N SER A 188 16.70 20.94 8.29
CA SER A 188 17.90 20.33 8.87
C SER A 188 17.58 19.62 10.19
N THR A 189 18.41 18.66 10.59
CA THR A 189 18.43 18.10 11.96
C THR A 189 19.22 18.97 12.95
N GLY A 190 19.88 20.05 12.48
CA GLY A 190 20.49 21.11 13.29
C GLY A 190 22.00 20.97 13.57
N GLN A 191 22.68 22.11 13.75
CA GLN A 191 24.09 22.25 14.20
C GLN A 191 24.19 23.08 15.49
N PRO A 192 25.27 22.93 16.30
CA PRO A 192 26.36 21.94 16.25
C PRO A 192 26.09 20.70 17.13
N ASN A 193 24.92 20.67 17.79
CA ASN A 193 24.43 19.56 18.60
C ASN A 193 23.27 18.88 17.84
N GLY A 194 23.57 18.39 16.64
CA GLY A 194 22.58 17.66 15.83
C GLY A 194 22.12 16.38 16.51
N VAL A 195 21.62 15.44 15.72
CA VAL A 195 21.11 14.17 16.25
C VAL A 195 22.21 13.11 16.30
N ALA A 196 22.04 12.10 17.17
CA ALA A 196 22.91 10.94 17.22
C ALA A 196 22.28 9.78 16.45
N MET A 197 23.06 9.10 15.62
CA MET A 197 22.67 7.98 14.78
C MET A 197 23.47 6.74 15.15
N ASP A 198 22.77 5.63 15.40
CA ASP A 198 23.40 4.36 15.74
C ASP A 198 23.78 3.60 14.46
N TYR A 199 25.06 3.61 14.12
CA TYR A 199 25.55 2.84 12.98
C TYR A 199 25.68 1.36 13.35
N PRO A 200 25.01 0.45 12.63
CA PRO A 200 25.13 -0.97 12.91
C PRO A 200 26.58 -1.44 12.71
N GLU A 201 27.03 -2.40 13.53
CA GLU A 201 28.41 -2.92 13.54
C GLU A 201 28.93 -3.32 12.15
N CYS A 202 28.04 -3.77 11.26
CA CYS A 202 28.39 -4.14 9.89
C CYS A 202 28.92 -2.97 9.03
N LEU A 203 28.61 -1.73 9.40
CA LEU A 203 29.02 -0.51 8.69
C LEU A 203 30.21 0.19 9.35
N VAL A 204 30.56 -0.19 10.58
CA VAL A 204 31.66 0.42 11.33
C VAL A 204 32.87 -0.51 11.28
N THR A 205 33.93 -0.12 10.58
CA THR A 205 35.19 -0.89 10.64
C THR A 205 35.86 -0.61 11.98
N GLU A 206 35.84 -1.57 12.90
CA GLU A 206 36.56 -1.44 14.17
C GLU A 206 38.04 -1.12 13.93
N THR A 207 38.51 -0.04 14.55
CA THR A 207 39.94 0.21 14.72
C THR A 207 40.45 -0.69 15.84
N THR A 208 40.68 -1.97 15.54
CA THR A 208 41.55 -2.76 16.42
C THR A 208 42.97 -2.19 16.30
N PRO A 209 43.58 -1.65 17.37
CA PRO A 209 44.97 -1.26 17.32
C PRO A 209 45.78 -2.52 17.11
N LEU A 210 46.62 -2.52 16.07
CA LEU A 210 47.59 -3.57 15.77
C LEU A 210 48.47 -3.80 17.00
N THR A 211 48.09 -4.74 17.86
CA THR A 211 48.96 -5.23 18.92
C THR A 211 49.79 -6.38 18.35
N THR A 212 51.07 -6.26 18.63
CA THR A 212 52.22 -7.07 18.21
C THR A 212 51.99 -8.58 18.20
N PRO A 213 52.65 -9.32 17.29
CA PRO A 213 52.49 -10.77 17.17
C PRO A 213 53.02 -11.48 18.42
N VAL A 214 52.18 -12.29 19.05
CA VAL A 214 52.58 -13.23 20.10
C VAL A 214 52.74 -14.61 19.47
N ASP A 215 53.89 -15.21 19.76
CA ASP A 215 54.41 -16.47 19.23
C ASP A 215 53.49 -17.69 19.37
N ALA A 216 53.80 -18.69 18.54
CA ALA A 216 53.16 -19.99 18.38
C ALA A 216 52.94 -20.77 19.70
N PRO A 217 51.87 -21.59 19.79
CA PRO A 217 51.60 -22.38 20.98
C PRO A 217 52.53 -23.61 21.03
N ALA A 218 53.19 -23.78 22.18
CA ALA A 218 53.91 -25.00 22.54
C ALA A 218 52.97 -26.02 23.18
N ASP A 219 53.15 -27.28 22.78
CA ASP A 219 52.48 -28.50 23.26
C ASP A 219 52.50 -28.69 24.80
N VAL A 220 51.33 -28.96 25.40
CA VAL A 220 51.19 -29.81 26.61
C VAL A 220 49.75 -30.37 26.70
N PRO A 221 49.47 -31.47 27.45
CA PRO A 221 48.89 -32.68 26.90
C PRO A 221 47.43 -32.92 27.30
N VAL A 222 46.76 -33.74 26.51
CA VAL A 222 45.38 -34.22 26.70
C VAL A 222 45.28 -35.11 27.95
N GLU A 223 44.51 -34.68 28.95
CA GLU A 223 43.94 -35.58 29.96
C GLU A 223 42.55 -36.07 29.54
N SER A 224 42.26 -37.32 29.93
CA SER A 224 41.10 -38.11 29.53
C SER A 224 39.81 -37.69 30.25
N PRO A 225 38.62 -37.88 29.65
CA PRO A 225 37.37 -37.42 30.24
C PRO A 225 36.91 -38.37 31.35
N VAL A 226 36.48 -37.79 32.47
CA VAL A 226 35.82 -38.48 33.58
C VAL A 226 34.31 -38.30 33.40
N ASP A 227 33.59 -39.43 33.38
CA ASP A 227 32.13 -39.54 33.38
C ASP A 227 31.49 -38.75 34.53
N THR A 228 30.50 -37.91 34.20
CA THR A 228 29.50 -37.43 35.14
C THR A 228 28.10 -37.87 34.69
N PRO A 229 27.20 -38.23 35.63
CA PRO A 229 25.96 -38.94 35.30
C PRO A 229 24.86 -37.98 34.84
N VAL A 230 24.06 -38.46 33.89
CA VAL A 230 22.82 -37.86 33.40
C VAL A 230 21.76 -37.88 34.52
N GLU A 231 21.23 -36.71 34.87
CA GLU A 231 19.99 -36.58 35.66
C GLU A 231 18.77 -36.53 34.72
N SER A 232 17.73 -37.24 35.13
CA SER A 232 16.47 -37.48 34.41
C SER A 232 15.58 -36.24 34.28
N PRO A 233 14.68 -36.17 33.28
CA PRO A 233 13.75 -35.06 33.11
C PRO A 233 12.65 -35.11 34.19
N VAL A 234 12.34 -33.95 34.77
CA VAL A 234 11.18 -33.73 35.63
C VAL A 234 10.01 -33.26 34.77
N ASP A 235 8.92 -34.04 34.81
CA ASP A 235 7.60 -33.71 34.28
C ASP A 235 7.03 -32.47 34.96
N LEU A 236 6.49 -31.53 34.19
CA LEU A 236 5.64 -30.46 34.69
C LEU A 236 4.21 -30.64 34.20
N GLU A 237 3.34 -30.85 35.18
CA GLU A 237 1.93 -31.16 35.09
C GLU A 237 1.10 -30.01 34.50
N SER A 238 0.21 -30.38 33.58
CA SER A 238 -0.97 -29.60 33.19
C SER A 238 -2.06 -29.72 34.26
N SER A 239 -2.60 -28.59 34.73
CA SER A 239 -3.83 -28.57 35.53
C SER A 239 -5.01 -27.97 34.73
N PRO A 240 -6.23 -28.55 34.82
CA PRO A 240 -7.37 -28.23 33.95
C PRO A 240 -8.42 -27.33 34.64
N VAL A 241 -9.11 -26.48 33.89
CA VAL A 241 -10.38 -25.82 34.28
C VAL A 241 -11.14 -25.47 32.97
N SER A 242 -12.06 -26.30 32.47
CA SER A 242 -13.52 -26.36 32.73
C SER A 242 -14.34 -25.87 31.52
N SER A 243 -15.05 -26.78 30.87
CA SER A 243 -16.17 -26.48 29.97
C SER A 243 -17.38 -25.92 30.75
N PRO A 244 -18.33 -25.28 30.05
CA PRO A 244 -19.72 -25.65 30.26
C PRO A 244 -20.45 -25.96 28.94
N THR A 245 -21.09 -27.13 28.96
CA THR A 245 -22.13 -27.60 28.05
C THR A 245 -23.44 -26.83 28.21
N GLY A 246 -24.12 -26.58 27.07
CA GLY A 246 -25.55 -26.90 26.93
C GLY A 246 -26.60 -25.80 27.14
N SER A 247 -26.99 -25.18 26.01
CA SER A 247 -28.37 -24.87 25.57
C SER A 247 -29.44 -24.44 26.58
N THR A 248 -29.93 -23.20 26.43
CA THR A 248 -31.36 -22.87 26.49
C THR A 248 -31.71 -21.80 25.47
N VAL A 249 -32.68 -22.11 24.61
CA VAL A 249 -33.42 -21.19 23.75
C VAL A 249 -34.24 -20.26 24.64
N ASP A 250 -34.05 -18.95 24.54
CA ASP A 250 -35.05 -17.97 24.95
C ASP A 250 -35.19 -16.90 23.85
N ASN A 251 -36.38 -16.91 23.25
CA ASN A 251 -36.88 -15.83 22.42
C ASN A 251 -37.33 -14.69 23.35
N ASP A 252 -36.60 -13.57 23.37
CA ASP A 252 -37.10 -12.31 23.93
C ASP A 252 -36.96 -11.19 22.89
N PRO A 253 -38.06 -10.68 22.33
CA PRO A 253 -38.05 -9.69 21.26
C PRO A 253 -38.04 -8.28 21.85
N THR A 254 -37.03 -7.88 22.63
CA THR A 254 -36.80 -6.46 22.97
C THR A 254 -35.42 -6.24 23.60
N VAL A 255 -34.35 -6.35 22.82
CA VAL A 255 -33.06 -5.72 23.15
C VAL A 255 -32.49 -5.11 21.88
N GLY A 256 -32.50 -3.78 21.82
CA GLY A 256 -31.62 -2.90 21.04
C GLY A 256 -31.40 -3.19 19.56
N LEU A 257 -31.97 -2.33 18.70
CA LEU A 257 -31.57 -2.14 17.31
C LEU A 257 -30.04 -2.11 17.14
N PRO A 258 -29.50 -2.61 16.00
CA PRO A 258 -28.09 -2.51 15.68
C PRO A 258 -27.69 -1.03 15.66
N THR A 259 -26.56 -0.74 16.29
CA THR A 259 -26.01 0.60 16.33
C THR A 259 -25.43 0.88 14.95
N ALA A 260 -25.95 1.90 14.28
CA ALA A 260 -25.42 2.35 12.99
C ALA A 260 -24.00 2.95 13.15
N ASN A 261 -23.20 2.74 12.10
CA ASN A 261 -21.96 3.41 11.74
C ASN A 261 -20.72 3.15 12.62
N GLN A 262 -20.03 2.05 12.33
CA GLN A 262 -18.57 2.05 12.20
C GLN A 262 -18.24 2.11 10.70
N VAL A 263 -17.12 2.72 10.32
CA VAL A 263 -16.56 2.59 8.96
C VAL A 263 -16.22 1.10 8.75
N GLY A 264 -16.64 0.49 7.63
CA GLY A 264 -16.29 -0.90 7.29
C GLY A 264 -17.31 -2.00 7.63
N ASP A 265 -18.62 -1.79 7.49
CA ASP A 265 -19.62 -2.87 7.57
C ASP A 265 -20.68 -2.71 6.46
N GLY A 266 -20.82 -3.74 5.60
CA GLY A 266 -21.72 -3.75 4.43
C GLY A 266 -21.05 -3.38 3.11
N GLU A 267 -19.73 -3.43 3.04
CA GLU A 267 -18.93 -3.00 1.89
C GLU A 267 -19.10 -3.91 0.67
N SER A 268 -18.82 -3.40 -0.53
CA SER A 268 -18.92 -4.18 -1.77
C SER A 268 -17.84 -3.79 -2.77
N GLY A 269 -17.22 -4.80 -3.39
CA GLY A 269 -16.22 -4.59 -4.45
C GLY A 269 -16.05 -5.83 -5.32
N GLY A 270 -15.00 -5.87 -6.13
CA GLY A 270 -14.78 -6.98 -7.05
C GLY A 270 -14.01 -6.61 -8.31
N GLY A 271 -14.26 -7.34 -9.39
CA GLY A 271 -13.72 -7.06 -10.72
C GLY A 271 -14.70 -7.38 -11.83
N PHE A 272 -14.77 -6.54 -12.85
CA PHE A 272 -15.72 -6.66 -13.98
C PHE A 272 -15.13 -6.09 -15.28
N GLY A 273 -15.65 -6.52 -16.42
CA GLY A 273 -15.31 -5.91 -17.72
C GLY A 273 -13.86 -6.14 -18.17
N ASP A 274 -13.21 -5.06 -18.59
CA ASP A 274 -11.83 -4.99 -19.08
C ASP A 274 -10.78 -4.75 -17.98
N PRO A 275 -10.51 -5.77 -17.16
CA PRO A 275 -10.84 -5.72 -15.74
C PRO A 275 -10.72 -4.32 -15.11
N HIS A 276 -11.87 -3.71 -14.86
CA HIS A 276 -12.02 -2.73 -13.80
C HIS A 276 -12.04 -3.48 -12.47
N LEU A 277 -11.25 -3.02 -11.51
CA LEU A 277 -11.21 -3.53 -10.14
C LEU A 277 -11.80 -2.49 -9.21
N LYS A 278 -12.62 -2.94 -8.26
CA LYS A 278 -13.25 -2.09 -7.25
C LYS A 278 -12.81 -2.54 -5.87
N THR A 279 -12.24 -1.63 -5.10
CA THR A 279 -11.83 -1.87 -3.71
C THR A 279 -13.04 -1.97 -2.78
N TRP A 280 -12.81 -2.40 -1.54
CA TRP A 280 -13.85 -2.42 -0.51
C TRP A 280 -14.43 -1.02 -0.24
N MET A 281 -13.61 0.03 -0.26
CA MET A 281 -14.06 1.42 -0.08
C MET A 281 -14.58 2.08 -1.36
N GLY A 282 -14.65 1.31 -2.45
CA GLY A 282 -15.27 1.69 -3.69
C GLY A 282 -14.40 2.49 -4.65
N GLU A 283 -13.09 2.59 -4.41
CA GLU A 283 -12.15 3.06 -5.43
C GLU A 283 -12.18 2.10 -6.62
N VAL A 284 -12.33 2.64 -7.82
CA VAL A 284 -12.30 1.88 -9.07
C VAL A 284 -11.01 2.18 -9.82
N TYR A 285 -10.31 1.15 -10.25
CA TYR A 285 -9.05 1.27 -10.98
C TYR A 285 -8.85 0.16 -12.02
N ASP A 286 -7.89 0.37 -12.91
CA ASP A 286 -7.63 -0.53 -14.03
C ASP A 286 -6.31 -1.29 -13.85
N PHE A 287 -6.35 -2.61 -14.03
CA PHE A 287 -5.15 -3.43 -14.12
C PHE A 287 -5.22 -4.45 -15.23
N HIS A 288 -4.53 -4.20 -16.35
CA HIS A 288 -4.64 -5.06 -17.53
C HIS A 288 -3.61 -6.21 -17.60
N GLY A 289 -3.01 -6.63 -16.48
CA GLY A 289 -2.07 -7.76 -16.48
C GLY A 289 -2.77 -9.09 -16.77
N ALA A 290 -2.16 -9.98 -17.57
CA ALA A 290 -2.63 -11.34 -17.82
C ALA A 290 -1.82 -12.38 -17.06
N CYS A 291 -2.44 -12.97 -16.03
CA CYS A 291 -1.90 -13.99 -15.12
C CYS A 291 -3.02 -14.44 -14.16
N ASP A 292 -2.66 -15.26 -13.17
CA ASP A 292 -3.51 -15.54 -12.02
C ASP A 292 -3.26 -14.49 -10.93
N LEU A 293 -4.33 -13.96 -10.34
CA LEU A 293 -4.30 -12.85 -9.39
C LEU A 293 -5.13 -13.17 -8.14
N VAL A 294 -4.69 -12.68 -6.99
CA VAL A 294 -5.44 -12.76 -5.73
C VAL A 294 -6.35 -11.54 -5.61
N LEU A 295 -7.66 -11.77 -5.78
CA LEU A 295 -8.65 -10.71 -5.63
C LEU A 295 -8.93 -10.42 -4.15
N VAL A 296 -9.10 -11.47 -3.35
CA VAL A 296 -9.29 -11.41 -1.89
C VAL A 296 -8.63 -12.63 -1.24
N SER A 297 -7.98 -12.45 -0.10
CA SER A 297 -7.54 -13.50 0.81
C SER A 297 -7.82 -13.06 2.24
N SER A 298 -8.46 -13.90 3.05
CA SER A 298 -8.71 -13.70 4.47
C SER A 298 -8.36 -14.99 5.21
N GLN A 299 -7.50 -14.91 6.21
CA GLN A 299 -7.09 -16.07 6.98
C GLN A 299 -8.07 -16.36 8.11
N THR A 300 -8.65 -15.30 8.70
CA THR A 300 -9.55 -15.44 9.85
C THR A 300 -10.98 -15.81 9.47
N PHE A 301 -11.34 -15.76 8.19
CA PHE A 301 -12.67 -16.07 7.68
C PHE A 301 -13.26 -17.35 8.29
N ASN A 302 -14.50 -17.25 8.78
CA ASN A 302 -15.29 -18.35 9.34
C ASN A 302 -14.51 -19.19 10.38
N ASN A 303 -14.04 -18.54 11.46
CA ASN A 303 -13.27 -19.17 12.54
C ASN A 303 -11.93 -19.77 12.09
N GLY A 304 -11.24 -19.11 11.16
CA GLY A 304 -9.95 -19.56 10.65
C GLY A 304 -10.01 -20.68 9.61
N ALA A 305 -11.19 -20.93 9.02
CA ALA A 305 -11.29 -21.79 7.84
C ALA A 305 -10.54 -21.17 6.65
N GLY A 306 -10.49 -19.84 6.60
CA GLY A 306 -9.86 -19.07 5.55
C GLY A 306 -10.70 -19.00 4.28
N LEU A 307 -10.50 -17.94 3.51
CA LEU A 307 -11.12 -17.68 2.23
C LEU A 307 -10.08 -17.11 1.27
N ASP A 308 -9.97 -17.70 0.08
CA ASP A 308 -9.21 -17.14 -1.03
C ASP A 308 -10.10 -17.03 -2.27
N LEU A 309 -10.09 -15.87 -2.90
CA LEU A 309 -10.78 -15.57 -4.14
C LEU A 309 -9.73 -15.16 -5.17
N HIS A 310 -9.43 -16.04 -6.12
CA HIS A 310 -8.50 -15.76 -7.20
C HIS A 310 -9.25 -15.52 -8.50
N ILE A 311 -8.70 -14.64 -9.34
CA ILE A 311 -9.18 -14.40 -10.71
C ILE A 311 -8.05 -14.70 -11.70
N ARG A 312 -8.43 -15.16 -12.89
CA ARG A 312 -7.53 -15.32 -14.02
C ARG A 312 -7.88 -14.30 -15.08
N THR A 313 -6.90 -13.53 -15.51
CA THR A 313 -7.05 -12.53 -16.57
C THR A 313 -6.32 -12.93 -17.84
N LYS A 314 -6.91 -12.62 -19.01
CA LYS A 314 -6.35 -12.91 -20.34
C LYS A 314 -6.34 -11.67 -21.20
N ILE A 315 -5.26 -11.44 -21.95
CA ILE A 315 -5.20 -10.38 -22.97
C ILE A 315 -6.00 -10.83 -24.20
N ARG A 316 -6.89 -9.95 -24.67
CA ARG A 316 -7.57 -10.11 -25.95
C ARG A 316 -6.87 -9.33 -27.06
N ASP A 317 -6.62 -8.04 -26.81
CA ASP A 317 -6.01 -7.13 -27.79
C ASP A 317 -5.04 -6.13 -27.13
N ASP A 318 -5.52 -4.95 -26.77
CA ASP A 318 -4.82 -3.91 -26.00
C ASP A 318 -5.38 -3.74 -24.58
N TRP A 319 -6.25 -4.67 -24.17
CA TRP A 319 -6.86 -4.80 -22.85
C TRP A 319 -6.94 -6.29 -22.47
N SER A 320 -7.11 -6.57 -21.18
CA SER A 320 -7.35 -7.91 -20.63
C SER A 320 -8.79 -8.06 -20.12
N PHE A 321 -9.23 -9.27 -19.80
CA PHE A 321 -10.52 -9.53 -19.17
C PHE A 321 -10.44 -10.70 -18.21
N ILE A 322 -11.38 -10.80 -17.26
CA ILE A 322 -11.48 -11.95 -16.34
C ILE A 322 -12.08 -13.14 -17.09
N SER A 323 -11.35 -14.24 -17.20
CA SER A 323 -11.78 -15.45 -17.90
C SER A 323 -12.23 -16.56 -16.97
N ASP A 324 -11.68 -16.60 -15.76
CA ASP A 324 -11.94 -17.63 -14.76
C ASP A 324 -11.84 -17.00 -13.35
N ALA A 325 -12.60 -17.55 -12.40
CA ALA A 325 -12.59 -17.18 -10.99
C ALA A 325 -12.63 -18.44 -10.12
N ALA A 326 -11.90 -18.45 -9.02
CA ALA A 326 -11.87 -19.58 -8.10
C ALA A 326 -12.02 -19.11 -6.66
N VAL A 327 -12.96 -19.71 -5.94
CA VAL A 327 -13.24 -19.43 -4.52
C VAL A 327 -12.88 -20.65 -3.70
N ARG A 328 -11.93 -20.49 -2.78
CA ARG A 328 -11.59 -21.48 -1.76
C ARG A 328 -12.16 -21.04 -0.42
N ILE A 329 -12.87 -21.94 0.27
CA ILE A 329 -13.27 -21.76 1.68
C ILE A 329 -12.91 -23.03 2.43
N GLY A 330 -12.00 -22.95 3.39
CA GLY A 330 -11.39 -24.14 3.98
C GLY A 330 -10.68 -24.99 2.92
N GLU A 331 -11.12 -26.23 2.77
CA GLU A 331 -10.56 -27.20 1.81
C GLU A 331 -11.35 -27.27 0.49
N ASP A 332 -12.53 -26.65 0.44
CA ASP A 332 -13.39 -26.71 -0.73
C ASP A 332 -13.06 -25.59 -1.71
N VAL A 333 -13.06 -25.89 -3.01
CA VAL A 333 -12.80 -24.95 -4.10
C VAL A 333 -13.90 -25.02 -5.15
N LEU A 334 -14.52 -23.87 -5.43
CA LEU A 334 -15.38 -23.66 -6.59
C LEU A 334 -14.59 -22.87 -7.65
N GLU A 335 -14.29 -23.47 -8.79
CA GLU A 335 -13.75 -22.78 -9.97
C GLU A 335 -14.87 -22.57 -10.99
N VAL A 336 -15.02 -21.34 -11.49
CA VAL A 336 -15.97 -20.95 -12.54
C VAL A 336 -15.18 -20.34 -13.69
N GLY A 337 -15.45 -20.81 -14.90
CA GLY A 337 -14.86 -20.30 -16.13
C GLY A 337 -15.89 -19.82 -17.13
N THR A 338 -15.40 -19.47 -18.32
CA THR A 338 -16.24 -19.01 -19.44
C THR A 338 -17.40 -19.97 -19.76
N ARG A 339 -18.50 -19.41 -20.26
CA ARG A 339 -19.75 -20.15 -20.61
C ARG A 339 -20.33 -20.96 -19.46
N ALA A 340 -20.04 -20.56 -18.21
CA ALA A 340 -20.47 -21.20 -16.97
C ALA A 340 -20.07 -22.68 -16.87
N TYR A 341 -18.92 -23.04 -17.44
CA TYR A 341 -18.23 -24.25 -17.00
C TYR A 341 -17.70 -24.03 -15.58
N TYR A 342 -17.78 -25.05 -14.73
CA TYR A 342 -17.30 -24.97 -13.37
C TYR A 342 -16.81 -26.32 -12.85
N TYR A 343 -15.95 -26.27 -11.84
CA TYR A 343 -15.57 -27.39 -10.99
C TYR A 343 -15.91 -27.10 -9.55
N LEU A 344 -16.43 -28.10 -8.85
CA LEU A 344 -16.47 -28.10 -7.40
C LEU A 344 -15.56 -29.21 -6.90
N ASN A 345 -14.51 -28.85 -6.15
CA ASN A 345 -13.50 -29.78 -5.64
C ASN A 345 -12.91 -30.66 -6.76
N GLY A 346 -12.64 -30.06 -7.93
CA GLY A 346 -12.14 -30.75 -9.12
C GLY A 346 -13.17 -31.60 -9.88
N VAL A 347 -14.43 -31.66 -9.44
CA VAL A 347 -15.52 -32.36 -10.14
C VAL A 347 -16.22 -31.40 -11.11
N ALA A 348 -16.08 -31.65 -12.41
CA ALA A 348 -16.67 -30.83 -13.46
C ALA A 348 -18.20 -30.90 -13.43
N GLY A 349 -18.87 -29.75 -13.42
CA GLY A 349 -20.32 -29.67 -13.51
C GLY A 349 -21.05 -30.38 -12.37
N ALA A 350 -20.50 -30.33 -11.15
CA ALA A 350 -21.11 -30.93 -9.96
C ALA A 350 -22.59 -30.51 -9.79
N GLU A 351 -23.45 -31.43 -9.33
CA GLU A 351 -24.88 -31.14 -9.19
C GLU A 351 -25.15 -30.03 -8.17
N MET A 352 -26.13 -29.17 -8.47
CA MET A 352 -26.58 -28.07 -7.62
C MET A 352 -27.97 -28.39 -7.00
N PRO A 353 -28.31 -27.89 -5.80
CA PRO A 353 -27.51 -27.00 -4.95
C PRO A 353 -26.32 -27.72 -4.34
N ALA A 354 -25.20 -27.02 -4.25
CA ALA A 354 -23.97 -27.53 -3.66
C ALA A 354 -23.51 -26.60 -2.54
N THR A 355 -22.41 -26.94 -1.89
CA THR A 355 -21.76 -26.08 -0.90
C THR A 355 -20.28 -25.94 -1.18
N VAL A 356 -19.70 -24.80 -0.81
CA VAL A 356 -18.25 -24.57 -0.73
C VAL A 356 -17.92 -24.11 0.68
N GLY A 357 -17.12 -24.90 1.42
CA GLY A 357 -16.80 -24.62 2.82
C GLY A 357 -18.02 -24.64 3.73
N GLY A 358 -19.08 -25.36 3.34
CA GLY A 358 -20.37 -25.39 4.02
C GLY A 358 -21.34 -24.25 3.65
N PHE A 359 -20.92 -23.28 2.82
CA PHE A 359 -21.78 -22.20 2.34
C PHE A 359 -22.53 -22.60 1.06
N PRO A 360 -23.85 -22.37 0.98
CA PRO A 360 -24.65 -22.80 -0.16
C PRO A 360 -24.29 -22.04 -1.43
N VAL A 361 -24.19 -22.78 -2.53
CA VAL A 361 -23.94 -22.28 -3.89
C VAL A 361 -25.19 -22.47 -4.73
N SER A 362 -25.64 -21.41 -5.37
CA SER A 362 -26.73 -21.43 -6.35
C SER A 362 -26.23 -21.06 -7.74
N LEU A 363 -26.82 -21.65 -8.78
CA LEU A 363 -26.54 -21.35 -10.18
C LEU A 363 -27.84 -21.00 -10.90
N THR A 364 -27.91 -19.80 -11.44
CA THR A 364 -29.04 -19.29 -12.23
C THR A 364 -28.62 -19.01 -13.67
N HIS A 365 -29.42 -19.46 -14.64
CA HIS A 365 -29.18 -19.20 -16.06
C HIS A 365 -30.19 -18.18 -16.60
N PHE A 366 -29.68 -17.12 -17.23
CA PHE A 366 -30.45 -16.05 -17.88
C PHE A 366 -30.32 -16.15 -19.40
N GLY A 367 -30.88 -17.22 -19.96
CA GLY A 367 -30.71 -17.56 -21.37
C GLY A 367 -29.42 -18.36 -21.61
N THR A 368 -28.80 -18.20 -22.79
CA THR A 368 -27.67 -19.03 -23.23
C THR A 368 -26.30 -18.39 -23.05
N LYS A 369 -26.25 -17.06 -22.85
CA LYS A 369 -24.99 -16.31 -22.69
C LYS A 369 -24.71 -15.91 -21.24
N ARG A 370 -25.76 -15.78 -20.42
CA ARG A 370 -25.70 -15.16 -19.09
C ARG A 370 -26.00 -16.16 -18.00
N HIS A 371 -25.10 -16.23 -17.02
CA HIS A 371 -25.20 -17.14 -15.90
C HIS A 371 -24.72 -16.45 -14.63
N LYS A 372 -25.24 -16.85 -13.48
CA LYS A 372 -24.87 -16.29 -12.19
C LYS A 372 -24.67 -17.40 -11.17
N PHE A 373 -23.51 -17.43 -10.55
CA PHE A 373 -23.23 -18.21 -9.36
C PHE A 373 -23.32 -17.29 -8.14
N GLU A 374 -24.02 -17.71 -7.10
CA GLU A 374 -24.10 -16.98 -5.82
C GLU A 374 -23.69 -17.93 -4.69
N ILE A 375 -22.74 -17.48 -3.87
CA ILE A 375 -22.29 -18.13 -2.64
C ILE A 375 -22.77 -17.26 -1.49
N ASP A 376 -23.77 -17.75 -0.76
CA ASP A 376 -24.35 -17.04 0.38
C ASP A 376 -23.51 -17.31 1.64
N LEU A 377 -22.81 -16.28 2.13
CA LEU A 377 -21.94 -16.35 3.31
C LEU A 377 -22.71 -16.01 4.61
N GLY A 378 -24.03 -15.94 4.54
CA GLY A 378 -24.91 -15.56 5.64
C GLY A 378 -24.81 -14.07 5.95
N HIS A 379 -24.52 -13.74 7.20
CA HIS A 379 -24.39 -12.35 7.65
C HIS A 379 -23.07 -11.71 7.19
N MET A 380 -22.07 -12.50 6.82
CA MET A 380 -20.76 -12.00 6.38
C MET A 380 -20.76 -11.44 4.96
N GLY A 381 -21.78 -11.74 4.14
CA GLY A 381 -21.93 -11.22 2.78
C GLY A 381 -22.29 -12.28 1.73
N VAL A 382 -22.13 -11.93 0.45
CA VAL A 382 -22.45 -12.81 -0.69
C VAL A 382 -21.39 -12.65 -1.78
N ILE A 383 -20.82 -13.75 -2.27
CA ILE A 383 -19.94 -13.74 -3.45
C ILE A 383 -20.79 -14.05 -4.69
N VAL A 384 -20.70 -13.21 -5.71
CA VAL A 384 -21.44 -13.33 -6.97
C VAL A 384 -20.46 -13.43 -8.13
N ILE A 385 -20.56 -14.51 -8.91
CA ILE A 385 -19.80 -14.67 -10.16
C ILE A 385 -20.79 -14.65 -11.32
N LYS A 386 -20.76 -13.58 -12.12
CA LYS A 386 -21.58 -13.40 -13.31
C LYS A 386 -20.75 -13.81 -14.51
N VAL A 387 -21.34 -14.63 -15.39
CA VAL A 387 -20.69 -15.08 -16.62
C VAL A 387 -21.48 -14.55 -17.81
N PHE A 388 -20.80 -13.83 -18.71
CA PHE A 388 -21.32 -13.40 -20.00
C PHE A 388 -20.45 -13.92 -21.14
N ASN A 389 -20.89 -15.01 -21.77
CA ASN A 389 -20.15 -15.71 -22.84
C ASN A 389 -18.71 -16.06 -22.42
N GLU A 390 -17.72 -15.23 -22.77
CA GLU A 390 -16.29 -15.44 -22.46
C GLU A 390 -15.76 -14.52 -21.35
N PHE A 391 -16.62 -13.72 -20.74
CA PHE A 391 -16.27 -12.74 -19.72
C PHE A 391 -16.89 -13.11 -18.39
N LEU A 392 -16.15 -12.85 -17.31
CA LEU A 392 -16.64 -12.96 -15.94
C LEU A 392 -16.63 -11.59 -15.27
N ALA A 393 -17.61 -11.37 -14.39
CA ALA A 393 -17.54 -10.40 -13.32
C ALA A 393 -17.62 -11.14 -11.99
N VAL A 394 -16.82 -10.72 -11.02
CA VAL A 394 -16.71 -11.31 -9.69
C VAL A 394 -16.94 -10.21 -8.68
N GLU A 395 -17.91 -10.37 -7.80
CA GLU A 395 -18.29 -9.36 -6.82
C GLU A 395 -18.39 -10.00 -5.44
N VAL A 396 -18.00 -9.26 -4.41
CA VAL A 396 -18.35 -9.58 -3.03
C VAL A 396 -19.24 -8.45 -2.54
N ASN A 397 -20.48 -8.79 -2.20
CA ASN A 397 -21.54 -7.84 -1.90
C ASN A 397 -21.95 -7.93 -0.44
N ASN A 398 -22.23 -6.77 0.17
CA ASN A 398 -22.63 -6.64 1.58
C ASN A 398 -21.68 -7.42 2.50
N ALA A 399 -20.38 -7.24 2.30
CA ALA A 399 -19.33 -7.86 3.11
C ALA A 399 -19.26 -7.21 4.49
N HIS A 400 -19.05 -8.02 5.54
CA HIS A 400 -18.92 -7.53 6.93
C HIS A 400 -17.55 -7.84 7.50
N SER A 401 -17.13 -7.02 8.46
CA SER A 401 -15.80 -7.08 9.08
C SER A 401 -15.50 -8.39 9.82
N ASP A 402 -16.54 -9.12 10.26
CA ASP A 402 -16.41 -10.44 10.89
C ASP A 402 -16.04 -11.57 9.91
N GLY A 403 -16.28 -11.38 8.62
CA GLY A 403 -15.78 -12.25 7.55
C GLY A 403 -14.51 -11.72 6.91
N PHE A 404 -14.46 -10.43 6.60
CA PHE A 404 -13.47 -9.85 5.69
C PHE A 404 -12.52 -8.85 6.34
N GLY A 405 -12.58 -8.61 7.66
CA GLY A 405 -11.81 -7.57 8.33
C GLY A 405 -10.28 -7.69 8.20
N ASP A 406 -9.75 -8.91 8.06
CA ASP A 406 -8.32 -9.16 7.80
C ASP A 406 -8.00 -9.36 6.31
N SER A 407 -8.97 -9.10 5.43
CA SER A 407 -8.82 -9.43 4.02
C SER A 407 -7.87 -8.48 3.30
N VAL A 408 -7.08 -9.07 2.40
CA VAL A 408 -6.09 -8.40 1.55
C VAL A 408 -6.20 -8.94 0.12
N GLY A 409 -5.72 -8.21 -0.87
CA GLY A 409 -5.80 -8.60 -2.28
C GLY A 409 -6.03 -7.38 -3.16
N LEU A 410 -6.36 -7.61 -4.43
CA LEU A 410 -6.69 -6.53 -5.36
C LEU A 410 -7.92 -5.69 -4.95
N MET A 411 -8.75 -6.16 -4.03
CA MET A 411 -9.83 -5.34 -3.47
C MET A 411 -9.37 -4.39 -2.35
N GLY A 412 -8.05 -4.32 -2.09
CA GLY A 412 -7.48 -3.53 -1.00
C GLY A 412 -7.75 -4.16 0.36
N THR A 413 -7.34 -3.48 1.43
CA THR A 413 -7.72 -3.82 2.80
C THR A 413 -9.18 -3.51 3.05
N PHE A 414 -9.84 -4.33 3.84
CA PHE A 414 -11.26 -4.17 4.13
C PHE A 414 -11.60 -2.93 4.98
N THR A 415 -10.68 -2.52 5.85
CA THR A 415 -10.93 -1.47 6.85
C THR A 415 -10.96 -0.06 6.28
N ASP A 416 -10.15 0.18 5.25
CA ASP A 416 -9.82 1.52 4.75
C ASP A 416 -9.54 1.52 3.24
N GLY A 417 -9.61 0.37 2.56
CA GLY A 417 -9.43 0.28 1.11
C GLY A 417 -7.99 0.40 0.64
N SER A 418 -7.03 0.55 1.56
CA SER A 418 -5.61 0.72 1.26
C SER A 418 -5.10 -0.38 0.31
N LEU A 419 -4.43 0.06 -0.75
CA LEU A 419 -3.87 -0.81 -1.80
C LEU A 419 -2.56 -1.46 -1.33
N ILE A 420 -2.64 -2.31 -0.30
CA ILE A 420 -1.47 -2.95 0.30
C ILE A 420 -1.05 -4.18 -0.50
N GLY A 421 0.17 -4.20 -1.01
CA GLY A 421 0.76 -5.36 -1.67
C GLY A 421 1.21 -6.43 -0.68
N ARG A 422 1.60 -7.61 -1.17
CA ARG A 422 2.04 -8.75 -0.34
C ARG A 422 3.22 -8.46 0.60
N ASN A 423 4.01 -7.42 0.29
CA ASN A 423 5.14 -6.96 1.09
C ASN A 423 4.71 -6.05 2.26
N GLY A 424 3.41 -5.78 2.41
CA GLY A 424 2.86 -4.88 3.43
C GLY A 424 2.97 -3.40 3.08
N LEU A 425 3.35 -3.05 1.85
CA LEU A 425 3.48 -1.66 1.40
C LEU A 425 2.23 -1.20 0.65
N VAL A 426 1.85 0.06 0.82
CA VAL A 426 0.76 0.69 0.05
C VAL A 426 1.29 1.08 -1.33
N HIS A 427 0.56 0.75 -2.38
CA HIS A 427 0.91 1.06 -3.76
C HIS A 427 0.05 2.21 -4.31
N ALA A 428 0.69 3.27 -4.80
CA ALA A 428 0.00 4.36 -5.49
C ALA A 428 -0.21 4.07 -6.99
N ASP A 429 0.68 3.29 -7.62
CA ASP A 429 0.49 2.86 -9.01
C ASP A 429 -0.31 1.56 -9.06
N HIS A 430 -1.46 1.62 -9.74
CA HIS A 430 -2.37 0.48 -9.87
C HIS A 430 -1.78 -0.72 -10.63
N ASN A 431 -0.80 -0.51 -11.51
CA ASN A 431 -0.11 -1.61 -12.18
C ASN A 431 0.89 -2.30 -11.26
N GLU A 432 1.64 -1.53 -10.46
CA GLU A 432 2.50 -2.09 -9.42
C GLU A 432 1.69 -2.83 -8.36
N PHE A 433 0.58 -2.25 -7.91
CA PHE A 433 -0.37 -2.91 -7.02
C PHE A 433 -0.89 -4.22 -7.62
N GLY A 434 -1.37 -4.16 -8.86
CA GLY A 434 -1.85 -5.30 -9.62
C GLY A 434 -0.84 -6.43 -9.72
N LEU A 435 0.41 -6.10 -10.06
CA LEU A 435 1.53 -7.04 -10.15
C LEU A 435 1.90 -7.64 -8.79
N SER A 436 1.77 -6.87 -7.70
CA SER A 436 2.09 -7.34 -6.34
C SER A 436 1.18 -8.50 -5.89
N TRP A 437 -0.03 -8.59 -6.45
CA TRP A 437 -1.02 -9.61 -6.15
C TRP A 437 -1.09 -10.73 -7.20
N GLN A 438 -0.05 -10.90 -8.03
CA GLN A 438 0.13 -12.13 -8.80
C GLN A 438 0.14 -13.34 -7.85
N VAL A 439 -0.51 -14.43 -8.26
CA VAL A 439 -0.46 -15.70 -7.53
C VAL A 439 0.97 -16.27 -7.59
N HIS A 440 1.54 -16.53 -6.43
CA HIS A 440 2.88 -17.07 -6.21
C HIS A 440 2.83 -18.58 -5.92
N ASP A 441 4.01 -19.21 -5.92
CA ASP A 441 4.18 -20.63 -5.59
C ASP A 441 3.92 -20.97 -4.12
N THR A 442 3.94 -19.95 -3.24
CA THR A 442 3.55 -20.06 -1.83
C THR A 442 2.05 -19.97 -1.60
N ASP A 443 1.28 -19.51 -2.59
CA ASP A 443 -0.18 -19.48 -2.50
C ASP A 443 -0.77 -20.85 -2.84
N VAL A 444 -2.03 -21.04 -2.45
CA VAL A 444 -2.78 -22.20 -2.92
C VAL A 444 -3.16 -21.97 -4.39
N ILE A 445 -2.66 -22.82 -5.28
CA ILE A 445 -3.04 -22.79 -6.69
C ILE A 445 -4.46 -23.37 -6.83
N LEU A 446 -5.44 -22.48 -7.04
CA LEU A 446 -6.86 -22.84 -7.08
C LEU A 446 -7.32 -23.39 -8.43
N PHE A 447 -6.73 -22.91 -9.52
CA PHE A 447 -7.16 -23.26 -10.87
C PHE A 447 -6.68 -24.66 -11.28
N GLN A 448 -7.58 -25.50 -11.80
CA GLN A 448 -7.30 -26.87 -12.25
C GLN A 448 -6.24 -26.91 -13.36
N LYS A 449 -6.18 -25.87 -14.18
CA LYS A 449 -5.23 -25.76 -15.29
C LYS A 449 -4.30 -24.58 -15.08
N VAL A 450 -3.02 -24.83 -15.27
CA VAL A 450 -2.02 -23.77 -15.36
C VAL A 450 -2.12 -23.13 -16.75
N GLU A 451 -2.42 -21.84 -16.79
CA GLU A 451 -2.50 -21.04 -18.02
C GLU A 451 -1.83 -19.68 -17.81
N GLY A 452 -1.25 -19.12 -18.87
CA GLY A 452 -0.58 -17.81 -18.81
C GLY A 452 0.77 -17.80 -18.06
N PRO A 453 1.38 -16.62 -17.89
CA PRO A 453 2.54 -16.41 -17.03
C PRO A 453 2.26 -16.81 -15.57
N GLN A 454 3.20 -17.50 -14.95
CA GLN A 454 3.14 -17.94 -13.56
C GLN A 454 4.39 -17.47 -12.84
N TYR A 455 4.30 -17.11 -11.57
CA TYR A 455 5.45 -16.68 -10.77
C TYR A 455 6.62 -17.68 -10.90
N PRO A 456 7.87 -17.23 -11.08
CA PRO A 456 8.37 -15.84 -11.04
C PRO A 456 8.26 -15.06 -12.36
N GLN A 457 7.62 -15.62 -13.38
CA GLN A 457 7.34 -14.88 -14.61
C GLN A 457 6.20 -13.89 -14.35
N LEU A 458 6.51 -12.59 -14.42
CA LEU A 458 5.54 -11.52 -14.23
C LEU A 458 4.35 -11.61 -15.18
N CYS A 459 3.21 -11.07 -14.74
CA CYS A 459 2.03 -10.91 -15.56
C CYS A 459 2.37 -10.23 -16.89
N GLN A 460 1.75 -10.70 -17.96
CA GLN A 460 1.94 -10.09 -19.26
C GLN A 460 1.08 -8.82 -19.34
N MET A 461 1.70 -7.66 -19.54
CA MET A 461 0.99 -6.39 -19.77
C MET A 461 0.67 -6.20 -21.27
N PRO A 462 -0.45 -5.53 -21.62
CA PRO A 462 -0.78 -5.22 -23.01
C PRO A 462 0.26 -4.27 -23.64
N ALA A 463 0.50 -4.42 -24.93
CA ALA A 463 1.48 -3.58 -25.64
C ALA A 463 0.97 -2.12 -25.74
N PRO A 464 1.83 -1.11 -25.50
CA PRO A 464 1.41 0.30 -25.54
C PRO A 464 0.85 0.69 -26.91
N LYS A 465 -0.26 1.44 -26.91
CA LYS A 465 -1.03 1.84 -28.11
C LYS A 465 -0.18 2.46 -29.23
N ALA A 466 0.95 3.09 -28.90
CA ALA A 466 1.90 3.68 -29.85
C ALA A 466 2.47 2.66 -30.89
N LEU A 467 2.50 1.36 -30.58
CA LEU A 467 2.98 0.32 -31.50
C LEU A 467 1.90 -0.19 -32.47
N LYS A 468 0.62 0.11 -32.23
CA LYS A 468 -0.54 -0.36 -33.02
C LYS A 468 -1.17 0.73 -33.92
N SER A 469 -0.46 1.81 -34.24
CA SER A 469 -0.96 2.94 -35.04
C SER A 469 -1.27 2.64 -36.53
N ARG A 470 -1.64 1.40 -36.89
CA ARG A 470 -1.96 1.03 -38.27
C ARG A 470 -3.29 0.34 -38.53
N ARG A 471 -4.13 0.09 -37.53
CA ARG A 471 -5.52 -0.34 -37.76
C ARG A 471 -6.42 0.12 -36.60
N MET A 472 -6.91 1.35 -36.65
CA MET A 472 -8.15 1.68 -35.96
C MET A 472 -9.26 0.90 -36.69
N SER A 473 -9.72 -0.21 -36.11
CA SER A 473 -11.01 -0.76 -36.47
C SER A 473 -12.08 0.23 -36.02
N GLU A 474 -12.99 0.59 -36.93
CA GLU A 474 -14.23 1.28 -36.56
C GLU A 474 -14.91 0.49 -35.44
N ALA A 475 -15.20 1.13 -34.31
CA ALA A 475 -15.96 0.50 -33.24
C ALA A 475 -17.30 0.00 -33.82
N LEU A 476 -17.65 -1.27 -33.57
CA LEU A 476 -18.89 -1.88 -34.08
C LEU A 476 -20.15 -1.25 -33.49
N VAL A 477 -20.02 -0.66 -32.29
CA VAL A 477 -21.07 0.04 -31.55
C VAL A 477 -20.64 1.49 -31.36
N SER A 478 -21.56 2.43 -31.60
CA SER A 478 -21.30 3.86 -31.40
C SER A 478 -21.35 4.23 -29.91
N PHE A 479 -20.64 5.29 -29.51
CA PHE A 479 -20.71 5.81 -28.14
C PHE A 479 -22.15 6.15 -27.73
N GLU A 480 -22.97 6.69 -28.64
CA GLU A 480 -24.36 7.05 -28.35
C GLU A 480 -25.21 5.80 -28.05
N ASP A 481 -25.01 4.72 -28.80
CA ASP A 481 -25.74 3.47 -28.59
C ASP A 481 -25.26 2.77 -27.30
N ALA A 482 -23.95 2.80 -27.02
CA ALA A 482 -23.38 2.29 -25.78
C ALA A 482 -23.89 3.07 -24.55
N ALA A 483 -23.90 4.41 -24.61
CA ALA A 483 -24.41 5.26 -23.54
C ALA A 483 -25.91 5.05 -23.27
N LYS A 484 -26.70 4.75 -24.30
CA LYS A 484 -28.12 4.38 -24.14
C LYS A 484 -28.28 3.02 -23.47
N ALA A 485 -27.45 2.04 -23.82
CA ALA A 485 -27.51 0.71 -23.22
C ALA A 485 -27.08 0.74 -21.73
N CYS A 486 -26.11 1.58 -21.39
CA CYS A 486 -25.59 1.76 -20.03
C CYS A 486 -26.36 2.79 -19.19
N ALA A 487 -27.53 3.25 -19.63
CA ALA A 487 -28.24 4.36 -18.98
C ALA A 487 -28.73 4.03 -17.56
N ASP A 488 -28.97 2.75 -17.26
CA ASP A 488 -29.48 2.28 -15.97
C ASP A 488 -28.36 1.98 -14.95
N TRP A 489 -27.09 2.11 -15.34
CA TRP A 489 -25.93 1.90 -14.46
C TRP A 489 -25.70 3.11 -13.55
N SER A 490 -25.06 2.87 -12.39
CA SER A 490 -24.70 3.96 -11.47
C SER A 490 -23.75 4.94 -12.13
N GLU A 491 -23.75 6.19 -11.69
CA GLU A 491 -22.85 7.23 -12.24
C GLU A 491 -21.38 6.81 -12.18
N GLU A 492 -20.99 6.13 -11.10
CA GLU A 492 -19.65 5.58 -10.85
C GLU A 492 -19.23 4.50 -11.87
N THR A 493 -20.17 3.70 -12.38
CA THR A 493 -19.87 2.50 -13.21
C THR A 493 -20.32 2.63 -14.67
N ARG A 494 -21.00 3.74 -15.00
CA ARG A 494 -21.58 3.96 -16.33
C ARG A 494 -20.53 4.18 -17.40
N GLU A 495 -19.42 4.86 -17.10
CA GLU A 495 -18.33 5.07 -18.08
C GLU A 495 -17.63 3.76 -18.43
N SER A 496 -17.35 2.91 -17.44
CA SER A 496 -16.84 1.55 -17.60
C SER A 496 -17.76 0.71 -18.50
N CYS A 497 -19.07 0.70 -18.22
CA CYS A 497 -20.04 0.00 -19.05
C CYS A 497 -19.99 0.47 -20.53
N ILE A 498 -19.89 1.78 -20.75
CA ILE A 498 -19.83 2.33 -22.12
C ILE A 498 -18.57 1.83 -22.83
N TYR A 499 -17.42 1.87 -22.14
CA TYR A 499 -16.16 1.38 -22.68
C TYR A 499 -16.25 -0.11 -23.03
N ASP A 500 -16.74 -0.95 -22.11
CA ASP A 500 -16.93 -2.39 -22.31
C ASP A 500 -17.81 -2.70 -23.52
N VAL A 501 -18.96 -2.03 -23.65
CA VAL A 501 -19.87 -2.21 -24.77
C VAL A 501 -19.21 -1.82 -26.09
N MET A 502 -18.45 -0.72 -26.10
CA MET A 502 -17.72 -0.28 -27.30
C MET A 502 -16.57 -1.22 -27.65
N SER A 503 -15.86 -1.76 -26.66
CA SER A 503 -14.72 -2.67 -26.80
C SER A 503 -15.15 -4.07 -27.22
N THR A 504 -16.28 -4.56 -26.71
CA THR A 504 -16.85 -5.86 -27.08
C THR A 504 -17.67 -5.81 -28.37
N GLY A 505 -18.28 -4.66 -28.66
CA GLY A 505 -19.25 -4.51 -29.74
C GLY A 505 -20.57 -5.24 -29.49
N ASP A 506 -20.89 -5.62 -28.24
CA ASP A 506 -22.11 -6.34 -27.87
C ASP A 506 -22.92 -5.51 -26.85
N LEU A 507 -24.09 -4.99 -27.27
CA LEU A 507 -24.98 -4.20 -26.40
C LEU A 507 -25.51 -5.01 -25.21
N ASP A 508 -25.60 -6.35 -25.34
CA ASP A 508 -26.03 -7.23 -24.26
C ASP A 508 -25.04 -7.19 -23.07
N MET A 509 -23.81 -6.70 -23.29
CA MET A 509 -22.80 -6.52 -22.24
C MET A 509 -23.22 -5.48 -21.20
N ALA A 510 -23.98 -4.45 -21.60
CA ALA A 510 -24.53 -3.48 -20.65
C ALA A 510 -25.53 -4.13 -19.70
N GLU A 511 -26.37 -5.03 -20.21
CA GLU A 511 -27.26 -5.77 -19.33
C GLU A 511 -26.41 -6.70 -18.43
N ALA A 512 -25.37 -7.34 -18.97
CA ALA A 512 -24.57 -8.37 -18.30
C ALA A 512 -23.98 -7.97 -16.93
N GLY A 513 -23.52 -6.74 -16.79
CA GLY A 513 -22.99 -6.25 -15.50
C GLY A 513 -24.04 -5.62 -14.57
N ALA A 514 -25.28 -5.46 -15.04
CA ALA A 514 -26.43 -5.10 -14.20
C ALA A 514 -27.16 -6.33 -13.58
N PHE A 515 -26.70 -7.56 -13.88
CA PHE A 515 -27.29 -8.81 -13.34
C PHE A 515 -26.96 -9.10 -11.89
#